data_AF-A0A821GQA7-F1
#
_entry.id   AF-A0A821GQA7-F1
#
_cell.length_a   1.000
_cell.length_b   1.000
_cell.length_c   1.000
_cell.angle_alpha   90.00
_cell.angle_beta   90.00
_cell.angle_gamma   90.00
#
_symmetry.space_group_name_H-M   'P 1'
#
loop_
_entity.id
_entity.type
_entity.pdbx_description
1 polymer ?
#
loop_
_entity_poly.entity_id
_entity_poly.type
_entity_poly.pdbx_seq_one_letter_code
_entity_poly.pdbx_strand_id
1 'polypeptide(L)'
;MASNETFPQIAYPIRVILPIVYTIITVIVLIGNTLNFYSLCISTDRFGRKSIHVLIWNLITEGTIWTLIFYIVKMVSYADLGEHFALNNGKWLNDLWCKSEMYILRIMDFVLAYTIVFLCLDRCVKRKKCCYGQRRFVSGICISISIWLAICYALIPILFFNQQLKSLNYGSYECIYNETQINQLTWLDLQQIQTPYRILYLVDFIFGNALPIFLMISLL
;
A
#
# COMPACT_ATOMS: atom_id res chain seq x y z
N MET A 1 38.93 -3.05 -20.89
CA MET A 1 37.60 -3.58 -21.23
C MET A 1 37.32 -4.76 -20.33
N ALA A 2 36.71 -4.52 -19.17
CA ALA A 2 36.25 -5.60 -18.29
C ALA A 2 34.90 -6.12 -18.83
N SER A 3 34.75 -7.43 -18.86
CA SER A 3 33.63 -8.15 -19.46
C SER A 3 32.28 -7.79 -18.82
N ASN A 4 31.33 -7.42 -19.67
CA ASN A 4 29.92 -7.10 -19.40
C ASN A 4 29.07 -8.32 -18.96
N GLU A 5 29.67 -9.37 -18.39
CA GLU A 5 28.96 -10.62 -18.08
C GLU A 5 28.12 -10.55 -16.79
N THR A 6 28.37 -9.57 -15.91
CA THR A 6 27.57 -9.33 -14.69
C THR A 6 26.28 -8.56 -14.95
N PHE A 7 26.18 -7.83 -16.05
CA PHE A 7 25.01 -7.03 -16.43
C PHE A 7 23.74 -7.86 -16.69
N PRO A 8 23.77 -8.95 -17.49
CA PRO A 8 22.58 -9.74 -17.77
C PRO A 8 22.06 -10.52 -16.55
N GLN A 9 22.94 -10.93 -15.62
CA GLN A 9 22.52 -11.72 -14.45
C GLN A 9 21.71 -10.91 -13.43
N ILE A 10 22.00 -9.62 -13.25
CA ILE A 10 21.29 -8.76 -12.29
C ILE A 10 20.05 -8.11 -12.94
N ALA A 11 20.13 -7.75 -14.22
CA ALA A 11 19.02 -7.09 -14.91
C ALA A 11 17.87 -8.05 -15.27
N TYR A 12 18.16 -9.31 -15.61
CA TYR A 12 17.15 -10.27 -16.07
C TYR A 12 16.05 -10.57 -15.03
N PRO A 13 16.35 -10.86 -13.74
CA PRO A 13 15.32 -11.10 -12.74
C PRO A 13 14.40 -9.89 -12.54
N ILE A 14 14.98 -8.68 -12.55
CA ILE A 14 14.26 -7.44 -12.27
C ILE A 14 13.40 -7.02 -13.47
N ARG A 15 13.88 -7.20 -14.69
CA ARG A 15 13.18 -6.76 -15.91
C ARG A 15 12.20 -7.76 -16.50
N VAL A 16 12.35 -9.05 -16.19
CA VAL A 16 11.56 -10.13 -16.80
C VAL A 16 10.77 -10.90 -15.76
N ILE A 17 11.44 -11.45 -14.74
CA ILE A 17 10.78 -12.29 -13.74
C ILE A 17 9.79 -11.47 -12.90
N LEU A 18 10.22 -10.31 -12.41
CA LEU A 18 9.44 -9.46 -11.51
C LEU A 18 8.14 -8.95 -12.17
N PRO A 19 8.14 -8.44 -13.41
CA PRO A 19 6.90 -8.11 -14.14
C PRO A 19 5.97 -9.31 -14.35
N ILE A 20 6.49 -10.50 -14.67
CA ILE A 20 5.67 -11.70 -14.86
C ILE A 20 4.98 -12.08 -13.55
N VAL A 21 5.74 -12.14 -12.45
CA VAL A 21 5.22 -12.46 -11.12
C VAL A 21 4.14 -11.46 -10.71
N TYR A 22 4.38 -10.16 -10.91
CA TYR A 22 3.39 -9.15 -10.60
C TYR A 22 2.14 -9.25 -11.48
N THR A 23 2.29 -9.56 -12.77
CA THR A 23 1.14 -9.80 -13.65
C THR A 23 0.28 -10.95 -13.13
N ILE A 24 0.90 -12.06 -12.71
CA ILE A 24 0.18 -13.20 -12.14
C ILE A 24 -0.54 -12.79 -10.84
N ILE A 25 0.14 -12.09 -9.93
CA ILE A 25 -0.45 -11.63 -8.67
C ILE A 25 -1.64 -10.70 -8.95
N THR A 26 -1.50 -9.74 -9.86
CA THR A 26 -2.57 -8.82 -10.26
C THR A 26 -3.78 -9.57 -10.79
N VAL A 27 -3.58 -10.57 -11.65
CA VAL A 27 -4.68 -11.39 -12.20
C VAL A 27 -5.40 -12.15 -11.07
N ILE A 28 -4.64 -12.78 -10.16
CA ILE A 28 -5.22 -13.51 -9.02
C ILE A 28 -6.04 -12.56 -8.14
N VAL A 29 -5.51 -11.39 -7.81
CA VAL A 29 -6.21 -10.41 -6.96
C VAL A 29 -7.46 -9.87 -7.65
N LEU A 30 -7.41 -9.56 -8.95
CA LEU A 30 -8.57 -9.09 -9.71
C LEU A 30 -9.69 -10.15 -9.73
N ILE A 31 -9.35 -11.41 -10.02
CA ILE A 31 -10.31 -12.52 -10.00
C ILE A 31 -10.88 -12.69 -8.59
N GLY A 32 -10.03 -12.74 -7.56
CA GLY A 32 -10.44 -12.89 -6.17
C GLY A 32 -11.38 -11.77 -5.70
N ASN A 33 -11.04 -10.52 -6.00
CA ASN A 33 -11.85 -9.34 -5.68
C ASN A 33 -13.21 -9.37 -6.41
N THR A 34 -13.22 -9.76 -7.68
CA THR A 34 -14.45 -9.89 -8.47
C THR A 34 -15.36 -10.98 -7.90
N LEU A 35 -14.81 -12.13 -7.53
CA LEU A 35 -15.55 -13.22 -6.90
C LEU A 35 -16.11 -12.82 -5.53
N ASN A 36 -15.33 -12.10 -4.72
CA ASN A 36 -15.78 -11.58 -3.43
C ASN A 36 -16.92 -10.58 -3.59
N PHE A 37 -16.83 -9.68 -4.58
CA PHE A 37 -17.90 -8.74 -4.91
C PHE A 37 -19.17 -9.48 -5.36
N TYR A 38 -19.03 -10.47 -6.25
CA TYR A 38 -20.15 -11.29 -6.70
C TYR A 38 -20.82 -12.06 -5.54
N SER A 39 -20.02 -12.66 -4.66
CA SER A 39 -20.49 -13.35 -3.46
C SER A 39 -21.28 -12.42 -2.53
N LEU A 40 -20.82 -11.18 -2.33
CA LEU A 40 -21.54 -10.17 -1.56
C LEU A 40 -22.90 -9.83 -2.17
N CYS A 41 -22.97 -9.69 -3.50
CA CYS A 41 -24.19 -9.34 -4.22
C CYS A 41 -25.24 -10.46 -4.23
N ILE A 42 -24.81 -11.73 -4.27
CA ILE A 42 -25.70 -12.90 -4.34
C ILE A 42 -26.05 -13.49 -2.98
N SER A 43 -25.29 -13.14 -1.95
CA SER A 43 -25.59 -13.53 -0.58
C SER A 43 -27.06 -13.30 -0.23
N THR A 44 -27.75 -14.40 0.12
CA THR A 44 -29.15 -14.41 0.57
C THR A 44 -29.36 -13.61 1.85
N ASP A 45 -28.27 -13.36 2.58
CA ASP A 45 -28.17 -12.48 3.71
C ASP A 45 -28.23 -11.02 3.18
N ARG A 46 -29.44 -10.54 2.84
CA ARG A 46 -29.72 -9.26 2.14
C ARG A 46 -28.56 -8.25 2.26
N PHE A 47 -27.79 -8.11 1.18
CA PHE A 47 -26.70 -7.15 1.04
C PHE A 47 -27.17 -5.76 1.51
N GLY A 48 -26.27 -4.99 2.15
CA GLY A 48 -26.63 -3.67 2.64
C GLY A 48 -27.30 -3.59 4.03
N ARG A 49 -27.35 -4.69 4.81
CA ARG A 49 -27.94 -4.67 6.17
C ARG A 49 -26.95 -4.56 7.31
N LYS A 50 -25.77 -5.13 7.15
CA LYS A 50 -24.77 -5.29 8.22
C LYS A 50 -23.52 -4.46 7.89
N SER A 51 -22.90 -3.90 8.91
CA SER A 51 -21.61 -3.20 8.85
C SER A 51 -20.54 -4.03 8.14
N ILE A 52 -20.53 -5.35 8.37
CA ILE A 52 -19.56 -6.26 7.76
C ILE A 52 -19.55 -6.24 6.22
N HIS A 53 -20.71 -6.04 5.57
CA HIS A 53 -20.75 -5.97 4.11
C HIS A 53 -20.04 -4.72 3.58
N VAL A 54 -20.13 -3.60 4.32
CA VAL A 54 -19.41 -2.36 3.98
C VAL A 54 -17.91 -2.51 4.19
N LEU A 55 -17.49 -3.20 5.25
CA LEU A 55 -16.08 -3.43 5.52
C LEU A 55 -15.45 -4.37 4.48
N ILE A 56 -16.15 -5.44 4.07
CA ILE A 56 -15.67 -6.32 2.98
C ILE A 56 -15.64 -5.55 1.66
N TRP A 57 -16.64 -4.70 1.39
CA TRP A 57 -16.61 -3.80 0.24
C TRP A 57 -15.37 -2.90 0.23
N ASN A 58 -15.03 -2.35 1.40
CA ASN A 58 -13.88 -1.49 1.56
C ASN A 58 -12.57 -2.24 1.23
N LEU A 59 -12.43 -3.49 1.68
CA LEU A 59 -11.29 -4.35 1.33
C LEU A 59 -11.18 -4.59 -0.18
N ILE A 60 -12.30 -4.87 -0.86
CA ILE A 60 -12.30 -5.08 -2.31
C ILE A 60 -11.87 -3.79 -3.03
N THR A 61 -12.38 -2.64 -2.58
CA THR A 61 -12.07 -1.33 -3.17
C THR A 61 -10.59 -0.99 -2.99
N GLU A 62 -10.08 -1.09 -1.76
CA GLU A 62 -8.67 -0.86 -1.44
C GLU A 62 -7.76 -1.81 -2.22
N GLY A 63 -8.01 -3.12 -2.16
CA GLY A 63 -7.19 -4.10 -2.87
C GLY A 63 -7.20 -3.91 -4.39
N THR A 64 -8.31 -3.42 -4.96
CA THR A 64 -8.38 -3.10 -6.40
C THR A 64 -7.57 -1.85 -6.74
N ILE A 65 -7.66 -0.79 -5.93
CA ILE A 65 -6.86 0.45 -6.11
C ILE A 65 -5.37 0.13 -5.97
N TRP A 66 -4.97 -0.59 -4.91
CA TRP A 66 -3.60 -0.99 -4.67
C TRP A 66 -3.05 -1.79 -5.86
N THR A 67 -3.80 -2.81 -6.31
CA THR A 67 -3.39 -3.68 -7.41
C THR A 67 -3.26 -2.93 -8.72
N LEU A 68 -4.17 -2.01 -9.04
CA LEU A 68 -4.12 -1.21 -10.26
C LEU A 68 -2.90 -0.28 -10.28
N ILE A 69 -2.69 0.47 -9.20
CA ILE A 69 -1.58 1.42 -9.10
C ILE A 69 -0.25 0.67 -9.09
N PHE A 70 -0.14 -0.36 -8.26
CA PHE A 70 1.06 -1.19 -8.17
C PHE A 70 1.39 -1.84 -9.50
N TYR A 71 0.41 -2.43 -10.20
CA TYR A 71 0.63 -3.04 -11.50
C TYR A 71 1.10 -2.03 -12.54
N ILE A 72 0.42 -0.88 -12.67
CA ILE A 72 0.82 0.16 -13.63
C ILE A 72 2.24 0.62 -13.35
N VAL A 73 2.56 0.94 -12.10
CA VAL A 73 3.87 1.51 -11.78
C VAL A 73 4.98 0.48 -11.97
N LYS A 74 4.80 -0.75 -11.49
CA LYS A 74 5.85 -1.78 -11.62
C LYS A 74 6.03 -2.24 -13.06
N MET A 75 4.96 -2.34 -13.85
CA MET A 75 5.09 -2.65 -15.28
C MET A 75 5.79 -1.51 -16.03
N VAL A 76 5.44 -0.25 -15.77
CA VAL A 76 6.08 0.91 -16.42
C VAL A 76 7.54 1.10 -16.00
N SER A 77 7.88 0.77 -14.75
CA SER A 77 9.23 0.98 -14.21
C SER A 77 10.21 -0.14 -14.58
N TYR A 78 9.73 -1.38 -14.74
CA TYR A 78 10.58 -2.55 -14.87
C TYR A 78 10.38 -3.35 -16.17
N ALA A 79 9.21 -3.33 -16.81
CA ALA A 79 8.96 -4.21 -17.95
C ALA A 79 9.77 -3.79 -19.18
N ASP A 80 10.68 -4.67 -19.60
CA ASP A 80 11.43 -4.51 -20.84
C ASP A 80 10.56 -4.97 -22.01
N LEU A 81 9.71 -4.07 -22.53
CA LEU A 81 8.83 -4.31 -23.67
C LEU A 81 9.57 -4.27 -25.03
N GLY A 82 10.91 -4.35 -25.03
CA GLY A 82 11.77 -4.32 -26.21
C GLY A 82 12.56 -3.00 -26.35
N GLU A 83 13.55 -3.01 -27.26
CA GLU A 83 14.54 -1.93 -27.45
C GLU A 83 13.93 -0.53 -27.68
N HIS A 84 12.73 -0.44 -28.26
CA HIS A 84 12.03 0.84 -28.49
C HIS A 84 11.36 1.42 -27.23
N PHE A 85 11.01 0.60 -26.24
CA PHE A 85 10.43 1.05 -24.97
C PHE A 85 11.50 1.19 -23.88
N ALA A 86 12.57 0.40 -23.93
CA ALA A 86 13.69 0.45 -22.98
C ALA A 86 14.38 1.83 -22.86
N LEU A 87 14.41 2.61 -23.94
CA LEU A 87 15.01 3.96 -23.95
C LEU A 87 14.16 5.04 -23.27
N ASN A 88 12.86 4.79 -23.07
CA ASN A 88 11.89 5.74 -22.49
C ASN A 88 11.10 5.20 -21.29
N ASN A 89 11.29 3.94 -20.90
CA ASN A 89 10.71 3.35 -19.70
C ASN A 89 10.97 4.26 -18.50
N GLY A 90 9.90 4.68 -17.81
CA GLY A 90 9.99 5.53 -16.63
C GLY A 90 10.43 6.99 -16.83
N LYS A 91 10.85 7.46 -18.02
CA LYS A 91 11.25 8.88 -18.23
C LYS A 91 10.12 9.90 -18.04
N TRP A 92 8.89 9.45 -18.22
CA TRP A 92 7.65 10.19 -17.99
C TRP A 92 7.22 10.17 -16.51
N LEU A 93 7.82 9.31 -15.68
CA LEU A 93 7.65 9.36 -14.24
C LEU A 93 8.50 10.53 -13.73
N ASN A 94 7.85 11.48 -13.07
CA ASN A 94 8.51 12.60 -12.40
C ASN A 94 8.60 12.33 -10.89
N ASP A 95 9.44 13.07 -10.16
CA ASP A 95 9.53 12.98 -8.69
C ASP A 95 8.17 13.18 -8.00
N LEU A 96 7.28 13.98 -8.59
CA LEU A 96 5.92 14.17 -8.07
C LEU A 96 5.09 12.87 -8.15
N TRP A 97 5.31 12.08 -9.20
CA TRP A 97 4.63 10.80 -9.31
C TRP A 97 5.20 9.81 -8.29
N CYS A 98 6.51 9.81 -8.11
CA CYS A 98 7.17 9.02 -7.09
C CYS A 98 6.62 9.28 -5.67
N LYS A 99 6.42 10.56 -5.36
CA LYS A 99 5.79 11.00 -4.11
C LYS A 99 4.36 10.52 -3.93
N SER A 100 3.57 10.60 -5.00
CA SER A 100 2.17 10.21 -4.91
C SER A 100 2.01 8.69 -4.89
N GLU A 101 2.86 7.91 -5.57
CA GLU A 101 2.87 6.44 -5.48
C GLU A 101 3.12 5.99 -4.03
N MET A 102 4.24 6.41 -3.43
CA MET A 102 4.61 6.06 -2.06
C MET A 102 3.52 6.45 -1.06
N TYR A 103 2.92 7.63 -1.24
CA TYR A 103 1.82 8.10 -0.42
C TYR A 103 0.56 7.23 -0.57
N ILE A 104 0.12 6.94 -1.79
CA ILE A 104 -1.09 6.14 -2.02
C ILE A 104 -0.89 4.71 -1.52
N LEU A 105 0.24 4.06 -1.82
CA LEU A 105 0.53 2.71 -1.34
C LEU A 105 0.51 2.66 0.19
N ARG A 106 1.09 3.67 0.87
CA ARG A 106 1.05 3.73 2.34
C ARG A 106 -0.35 3.93 2.90
N ILE A 107 -1.19 4.75 2.25
CA ILE A 107 -2.60 4.89 2.64
C ILE A 107 -3.31 3.54 2.54
N MET A 108 -3.12 2.81 1.43
CA MET A 108 -3.77 1.51 1.23
C MET A 108 -3.37 0.52 2.33
N ASP A 109 -2.09 0.43 2.70
CA ASP A 109 -1.62 -0.44 3.80
C ASP A 109 -2.35 -0.16 5.12
N PHE A 110 -2.48 1.11 5.50
CA PHE A 110 -3.19 1.51 6.71
C PHE A 110 -4.69 1.23 6.59
N VAL A 111 -5.31 1.54 5.45
CA VAL A 111 -6.76 1.30 5.24
C VAL A 111 -7.04 -0.19 5.35
N LEU A 112 -6.20 -1.05 4.76
CA LEU A 112 -6.28 -2.50 4.88
C LEU A 112 -6.18 -2.93 6.35
N ALA A 113 -5.11 -2.54 7.05
CA ALA A 113 -4.86 -2.94 8.43
C ALA A 113 -6.03 -2.58 9.37
N TYR A 114 -6.49 -1.33 9.31
CA TYR A 114 -7.60 -0.88 10.15
C TYR A 114 -8.94 -1.47 9.72
N THR A 115 -9.18 -1.70 8.43
CA THR A 115 -10.39 -2.41 7.98
C THR A 115 -10.46 -3.82 8.58
N ILE A 116 -9.32 -4.53 8.65
CA ILE A 116 -9.25 -5.85 9.31
C ILE A 116 -9.52 -5.73 10.82
N VAL A 117 -8.96 -4.73 11.51
CA VAL A 117 -9.26 -4.47 12.93
C VAL A 117 -10.77 -4.30 13.16
N PHE A 118 -11.45 -3.51 12.32
CA PHE A 118 -12.89 -3.31 12.43
C PHE A 118 -13.70 -4.55 12.06
N LEU A 119 -13.21 -5.42 11.18
CA LEU A 119 -13.80 -6.74 10.94
C LEU A 119 -13.70 -7.63 12.20
N CYS A 120 -12.55 -7.65 12.88
CA CYS A 120 -12.40 -8.35 14.15
C CYS A 120 -13.34 -7.79 15.23
N LEU A 121 -13.46 -6.45 15.34
CA LEU A 121 -14.42 -5.80 16.22
C LEU A 121 -15.87 -6.23 15.92
N ASP A 122 -16.29 -6.22 14.66
CA ASP A 122 -17.64 -6.62 14.26
C ASP A 122 -17.97 -8.07 14.68
N ARG A 123 -16.98 -8.98 14.58
CA ARG A 123 -17.11 -10.36 15.03
C ARG A 123 -17.17 -10.48 16.55
N CYS A 124 -16.36 -9.72 17.28
CA CYS A 124 -16.40 -9.67 18.75
C CYS A 124 -17.76 -9.14 19.25
N VAL A 125 -18.28 -8.06 18.64
CA VAL A 125 -19.59 -7.48 18.95
C VAL A 125 -20.73 -8.47 18.71
N LYS A 126 -20.64 -9.29 17.65
CA LYS A 126 -21.60 -10.38 17.39
C LYS A 126 -21.71 -11.35 18.58
N ARG A 127 -20.59 -11.67 19.26
CA ARG A 127 -20.57 -12.61 20.39
C ARG A 127 -21.24 -12.02 21.64
N LYS A 128 -21.09 -10.73 21.91
CA LYS A 128 -21.47 -10.12 23.21
C LYS A 128 -22.94 -9.71 23.37
N LYS A 129 -23.84 -9.92 22.39
CA LYS A 129 -25.30 -9.59 22.35
C LYS A 129 -25.71 -8.14 22.68
N CYS A 130 -25.16 -7.51 23.72
CA CYS A 130 -25.46 -6.17 24.22
C CYS A 130 -25.16 -5.04 23.20
N CYS A 131 -24.27 -5.28 22.24
CA CYS A 131 -23.85 -4.28 21.25
C CYS A 131 -24.36 -4.59 19.82
N TYR A 132 -25.33 -5.49 19.65
CA TYR A 132 -25.79 -5.92 18.31
C TYR A 132 -26.36 -4.76 17.48
N GLY A 133 -26.95 -3.75 18.13
CA GLY A 133 -27.48 -2.55 17.49
C GLY A 133 -26.43 -1.66 16.80
N GLN A 134 -25.13 -1.85 17.11
CA GLN A 134 -24.02 -1.13 16.47
C GLN A 134 -23.61 -1.72 15.12
N ARG A 135 -24.05 -2.95 14.77
CA ARG A 135 -23.69 -3.65 13.53
C ARG A 135 -24.56 -3.24 12.33
N ARG A 136 -24.92 -1.95 12.25
CA ARG A 136 -25.76 -1.41 11.17
C ARG A 136 -24.90 -1.08 9.96
N PHE A 137 -25.52 -1.18 8.78
CA PHE A 137 -24.90 -0.77 7.51
C PHE A 137 -24.38 0.67 7.54
N VAL A 138 -25.18 1.61 8.06
CA VAL A 138 -24.79 3.03 8.22
C VAL A 138 -23.55 3.18 9.09
N SER A 139 -23.46 2.44 10.19
CA SER A 139 -22.26 2.44 11.05
C SER A 139 -21.02 1.96 10.28
N GLY A 140 -21.16 0.95 9.43
CA GLY A 140 -20.10 0.52 8.53
C GLY A 140 -19.65 1.62 7.56
N ILE A 141 -20.59 2.36 6.96
CA ILE A 141 -20.27 3.50 6.07
C ILE A 141 -19.51 4.58 6.83
N CYS A 142 -20.01 4.97 8.01
CA CYS A 142 -19.35 5.98 8.83
C CYS A 142 -17.92 5.55 9.20
N ILE A 143 -17.75 4.30 9.63
CA ILE A 143 -16.43 3.74 9.95
C ILE A 143 -15.50 3.81 8.74
N SER A 144 -15.94 3.32 7.57
CA SER A 144 -15.10 3.36 6.36
C SER A 144 -14.70 4.79 6.00
N ILE A 145 -15.65 5.73 5.94
CA ILE A 145 -15.35 7.14 5.61
C ILE A 145 -14.37 7.74 6.64
N SER A 146 -14.58 7.49 7.93
CA SER A 146 -13.68 7.98 8.98
C SER A 146 -12.27 7.40 8.86
N ILE A 147 -12.12 6.12 8.53
CA ILE A 147 -10.81 5.47 8.28
C ILE A 147 -10.10 6.17 7.13
N TRP A 148 -10.76 6.32 5.99
CA TRP A 148 -10.19 6.98 4.81
C TRP A 148 -9.75 8.41 5.12
N LEU A 149 -10.63 9.22 5.72
CA LEU A 149 -10.31 10.61 6.04
C LEU A 149 -9.16 10.73 7.06
N ALA A 150 -9.20 9.92 8.12
CA ALA A 150 -8.17 9.97 9.17
C ALA A 150 -6.80 9.57 8.63
N ILE A 151 -6.71 8.49 7.84
CA ILE A 151 -5.45 8.00 7.29
C ILE A 151 -4.91 8.97 6.23
N CYS A 152 -5.75 9.41 5.28
CA CYS A 152 -5.33 10.38 4.29
C CYS A 152 -4.77 11.65 4.95
N TYR A 153 -5.43 12.15 6.00
CA TYR A 153 -4.93 13.34 6.70
C TYR A 153 -3.65 13.08 7.50
N ALA A 154 -3.58 11.95 8.22
CA ALA A 154 -2.42 11.61 9.05
C ALA A 154 -1.14 11.38 8.24
N LEU A 155 -1.25 10.90 7.00
CA LEU A 155 -0.11 10.57 6.15
C LEU A 155 0.35 11.71 5.23
N ILE A 156 -0.32 12.88 5.25
CA ILE A 156 0.10 14.09 4.50
C ILE A 156 1.60 14.41 4.66
N PRO A 157 2.21 14.30 5.86
CA PRO A 157 3.64 14.56 6.05
C PRO A 157 4.58 13.79 5.11
N ILE A 158 4.19 12.59 4.66
CA ILE A 158 5.00 11.74 3.77
C ILE A 158 5.28 12.44 2.42
N LEU A 159 4.34 13.24 1.93
CA LEU A 159 4.50 13.97 0.65
C LEU A 159 5.63 15.02 0.71
N PHE A 160 6.03 15.44 1.91
CA PHE A 160 7.10 16.43 2.11
C PHE A 160 8.48 15.78 2.26
N PHE A 161 8.56 14.44 2.28
CA PHE A 161 9.85 13.75 2.27
C PHE A 161 10.53 13.87 0.90
N ASN A 162 11.87 13.91 0.91
CA ASN A 162 12.64 14.05 -0.31
C ASN A 162 12.78 12.68 -0.99
N GLN A 163 11.73 12.30 -1.70
CA GLN A 163 11.66 11.10 -2.54
C GLN A 163 12.02 11.50 -3.97
N GLN A 164 12.92 10.73 -4.58
CA GLN A 164 13.44 11.00 -5.92
C GLN A 164 13.39 9.75 -6.77
N LEU A 165 13.14 9.94 -8.06
CA LEU A 165 13.24 8.88 -9.03
C LEU A 165 14.72 8.66 -9.39
N LYS A 166 15.29 7.53 -8.97
CA LYS A 166 16.68 7.18 -9.28
C LYS A 166 16.72 6.28 -10.51
N SER A 167 17.56 6.63 -11.47
CA SER A 167 17.87 5.72 -12.57
C SER A 167 18.76 4.58 -12.09
N LEU A 168 18.42 3.37 -12.50
CA LEU A 168 19.20 2.16 -12.28
C LEU A 168 20.15 1.96 -13.47
N ASN A 169 21.31 1.35 -13.22
CA ASN A 169 22.38 1.16 -14.22
C ASN A 169 21.92 0.38 -15.47
N TYR A 170 20.79 -0.33 -15.37
CA TYR A 170 20.14 -1.07 -16.42
C TYR A 170 18.81 -0.39 -16.79
N GLY A 171 18.81 0.87 -17.19
CA GLY A 171 17.70 1.47 -17.98
C GLY A 171 16.29 1.41 -17.37
N SER A 172 16.21 1.30 -16.05
CA SER A 172 14.96 1.27 -15.28
C SER A 172 15.02 2.35 -14.21
N TYR A 173 13.88 2.64 -13.58
CA TYR A 173 13.78 3.67 -12.57
C TYR A 173 13.15 3.11 -11.30
N GLU A 174 13.62 3.59 -10.16
CA GLU A 174 13.06 3.23 -8.88
C GLU A 174 12.85 4.47 -8.02
N CYS A 175 11.75 4.45 -7.27
CA CYS A 175 11.45 5.45 -6.27
C CYS A 175 12.23 5.20 -5.00
N ILE A 176 13.15 6.10 -4.68
CA ILE A 176 14.05 5.94 -3.53
C ILE A 176 13.97 7.16 -2.62
N TYR A 177 14.00 6.93 -1.32
CA TYR A 177 14.22 7.98 -0.33
C TYR A 177 15.67 8.45 -0.43
N ASN A 178 15.90 9.75 -0.60
CA ASN A 178 17.27 10.24 -0.73
C ASN A 178 18.06 9.95 0.56
N GLU A 179 18.98 8.99 0.48
CA GLU A 179 19.81 8.53 1.61
C GLU A 179 20.64 9.64 2.24
N THR A 180 20.86 10.78 1.57
CA THR A 180 21.51 11.93 2.21
C THR A 180 20.71 12.48 3.39
N GLN A 181 19.38 12.32 3.43
CA GLN A 181 18.58 12.59 4.63
C GLN A 181 18.72 11.51 5.70
N ILE A 182 19.06 10.26 5.34
CA ILE A 182 19.27 9.12 6.25
C ILE A 182 20.70 9.12 6.82
N ASN A 183 21.70 9.45 6.02
CA ASN A 183 23.12 9.53 6.41
C ASN A 183 23.49 10.90 7.01
N GLN A 184 22.67 11.93 6.82
CA GLN A 184 22.71 13.10 7.72
C GLN A 184 22.25 12.74 9.13
N LEU A 185 21.57 11.61 9.38
CA LEU A 185 21.31 11.17 10.77
C LEU A 185 22.60 10.75 11.50
N THR A 186 23.60 10.16 10.83
CA THR A 186 24.81 9.67 11.54
C THR A 186 25.75 10.79 11.96
N TRP A 187 25.81 11.90 11.22
CA TRP A 187 26.54 13.11 11.66
C TRP A 187 25.77 13.95 12.69
N LEU A 188 24.43 13.90 12.69
CA LEU A 188 23.57 14.60 13.67
C LEU A 188 23.27 13.81 14.96
N ASP A 189 23.50 12.50 14.98
CA ASP A 189 23.48 11.70 16.21
C ASP A 189 24.53 12.20 17.23
N LEU A 190 25.58 12.89 16.77
CA LEU A 190 26.56 13.61 17.60
C LEU A 190 26.03 14.91 18.23
N GLN A 191 24.88 15.45 17.78
CA GLN A 191 24.34 16.75 18.24
C GLN A 191 23.03 16.67 19.03
N GLN A 192 22.51 15.48 19.40
CA GLN A 192 21.32 15.32 20.27
C GLN A 192 20.02 16.04 19.82
N ILE A 193 19.96 16.57 18.60
CA ILE A 193 18.74 17.14 18.02
C ILE A 193 18.03 16.00 17.29
N GLN A 194 17.13 15.29 17.97
CA GLN A 194 16.25 14.31 17.35
C GLN A 194 15.48 14.98 16.20
N THR A 195 15.76 14.58 14.97
CA THR A 195 15.10 15.14 13.80
C THR A 195 13.61 14.77 13.78
N PRO A 196 12.71 15.68 13.36
CA PRO A 196 11.27 15.42 13.28
C PRO A 196 10.93 14.20 12.40
N TYR A 197 11.80 13.87 11.44
CA TYR A 197 11.67 12.70 10.55
C TYR A 197 11.67 11.36 11.29
N ARG A 198 12.55 11.17 12.28
CA ARG A 198 12.62 9.91 13.05
C ARG A 198 11.37 9.68 13.88
N ILE A 199 10.82 10.76 14.45
CA ILE A 199 9.57 10.72 15.21
C ILE A 199 8.41 10.34 14.27
N LEU A 200 8.34 10.94 13.07
CA LEU A 200 7.32 10.60 12.07
C LEU A 200 7.40 9.12 11.64
N TYR A 201 8.60 8.59 11.37
CA TYR A 201 8.76 7.16 11.04
C TYR A 201 8.37 6.24 12.19
N LEU A 202 8.71 6.59 13.43
CA LEU A 202 8.34 5.81 14.61
C LEU A 202 6.82 5.79 14.81
N VAL A 203 6.17 6.95 14.68
CA VAL A 203 4.70 7.09 14.75
C VAL A 203 4.04 6.29 13.63
N ASP A 204 4.53 6.41 12.39
CA ASP A 204 4.05 5.64 11.25
C ASP A 204 4.19 4.13 11.47
N PHE A 205 5.30 3.65 12.04
CA PHE A 205 5.47 2.24 12.39
C PHE A 205 4.50 1.77 13.48
N ILE A 206 4.33 2.56 14.56
CA ILE A 206 3.45 2.22 15.67
C ILE A 206 1.99 2.16 15.20
N PHE A 207 1.50 3.21 14.55
CA PHE A 207 0.11 3.30 14.14
C PHE A 207 -0.20 2.50 12.87
N GLY A 208 0.77 2.29 11.98
CA GLY A 208 0.57 1.52 10.75
C GLY A 208 0.67 0.02 10.94
N ASN A 209 1.54 -0.44 11.85
CA ASN A 209 1.83 -1.86 12.01
C ASN A 209 1.53 -2.37 13.42
N ALA A 210 2.21 -1.84 14.44
CA ALA A 210 2.20 -2.42 15.78
C ALA A 210 0.80 -2.37 16.42
N LEU A 211 0.13 -1.22 16.35
CA LEU A 211 -1.19 -1.02 16.95
C LEU A 211 -2.28 -1.86 16.26
N PRO A 212 -2.42 -1.88 14.92
CA PRO A 212 -3.37 -2.77 14.27
C PRO A 212 -3.16 -4.24 14.62
N ILE A 213 -1.91 -4.72 14.64
CA ILE A 213 -1.59 -6.11 15.02
C ILE A 213 -2.00 -6.39 16.46
N PHE A 214 -1.63 -5.52 17.39
CA PHE A 214 -2.02 -5.65 18.79
C PHE A 214 -3.55 -5.69 18.98
N LEU A 215 -4.28 -4.81 18.27
CA LEU A 215 -5.73 -4.77 18.30
C LEU A 215 -6.35 -6.04 17.70
N MET A 216 -5.83 -6.52 16.56
CA MET A 216 -6.29 -7.76 15.93
C MET A 216 -6.15 -8.96 16.88
N ILE A 217 -5.00 -9.10 17.54
CA ILE A 217 -4.74 -10.18 18.53
C ILE A 217 -5.67 -10.05 19.73
N SER A 218 -5.87 -8.84 20.25
CA SER A 218 -6.70 -8.60 21.43
C SER A 218 -8.20 -8.85 21.21
N LEU A 219 -8.64 -8.86 19.95
CA LEU A 219 -10.06 -8.94 19.57
C LEU A 219 -10.49 -10.31 19.01
N LEU A 220 -9.54 -11.21 18.77
CA LEU A 220 -9.74 -12.57 18.28
C LEU A 220 -10.38 -13.45 19.35
#